data_AF-A0A178DHN8-F1
#
_entry.id   AF-A0A178DHN8-F1
#
_cell.length_a   1.000
_cell.length_b   1.000
_cell.length_c   1.000
_cell.angle_alpha   90.00
_cell.angle_beta   90.00
_cell.angle_gamma   90.00
#
_symmetry.space_group_name_H-M   'P 1'
#
loop_
_entity.id
_entity.type
_entity.pdbx_description
1 polymer ?
#
loop_
_entity_poly.entity_id
_entity_poly.type
_entity_poly.pdbx_seq_one_letter_code
_entity_poly.pdbx_strand_id
1 'polypeptide(L)'
;MAGGGSNPNARHKATWHIGSWGNPYEGGGRPGKGVITYTLSPNRQRPMANFLAKGFWNVIRRSRNQVLYFVPPLVIAYSTMQWAIERNEYLNSKAGRAEFGEEE
;
A
#
# COMPACT_ATOMS: atom_id res chain seq x y z
N MET A 1 -30.11 0.34 9.80
CA MET A 1 -29.74 -0.54 8.66
C MET A 1 -29.93 -1.97 9.11
N ALA A 2 -30.66 -2.72 8.27
CA ALA A 2 -31.06 -4.13 8.26
C ALA A 2 -30.78 -5.02 9.48
N GLY A 3 -31.86 -5.66 9.95
CA GLY A 3 -31.87 -6.67 11.00
C GLY A 3 -31.19 -7.97 10.61
N GLY A 4 -30.65 -8.64 11.62
CA GLY A 4 -30.16 -10.01 11.59
C GLY A 4 -30.22 -10.54 13.02
N GLY A 5 -31.12 -11.49 13.29
CA GLY A 5 -31.43 -11.97 14.63
C GLY A 5 -30.19 -12.54 15.33
N SER A 6 -29.79 -11.93 16.45
CA SER A 6 -28.75 -12.48 17.29
C SER A 6 -29.35 -13.53 18.22
N ASN A 7 -29.03 -14.81 18.03
CA ASN A 7 -29.24 -15.80 19.08
C ASN A 7 -28.42 -15.34 20.32
N PRO A 8 -29.06 -15.07 21.47
CA PRO A 8 -28.38 -14.52 22.64
C PRO A 8 -27.29 -15.46 23.18
N ASN A 9 -27.32 -16.76 22.86
CA ASN A 9 -26.47 -17.81 23.40
C ASN A 9 -25.36 -18.32 22.46
N ALA A 10 -25.08 -17.65 21.33
CA ALA A 10 -24.01 -18.09 20.44
C ALA A 10 -22.60 -17.83 21.02
N ARG A 11 -21.74 -18.86 21.06
CA ARG A 11 -20.34 -18.79 21.52
C ARG A 11 -19.47 -17.84 20.67
N HIS A 12 -19.81 -17.66 19.40
CA HIS A 12 -19.19 -16.67 18.51
C HIS A 12 -20.30 -15.91 17.77
N LYS A 13 -20.58 -14.68 18.18
CA LYS A 13 -21.51 -13.76 17.51
C LYS A 13 -20.79 -13.03 16.38
N ALA A 14 -20.32 -13.78 15.39
CA ALA A 14 -19.59 -13.20 14.26
C ALA A 14 -20.55 -12.84 13.12
N THR A 15 -21.13 -11.63 13.19
CA THR A 15 -21.74 -11.01 12.00
C THR A 15 -21.31 -9.56 11.79
N TRP A 16 -20.57 -8.96 12.72
CA TRP A 16 -20.03 -7.61 12.61
C TRP A 16 -18.56 -7.60 13.04
N HIS A 17 -17.67 -7.09 12.18
CA HIS A 17 -16.21 -7.00 12.44
C HIS A 17 -15.78 -5.59 12.89
N ILE A 18 -16.75 -4.71 13.12
CA ILE A 18 -16.55 -3.32 13.51
C ILE A 18 -17.57 -3.03 14.61
N GLY A 19 -17.10 -2.62 15.79
CA GLY A 19 -17.95 -2.26 16.93
C GLY A 19 -18.36 -0.78 16.90
N SER A 20 -19.25 -0.39 17.80
CA SER A 20 -19.68 1.01 17.99
C SER A 20 -18.85 1.72 19.07
N TRP A 21 -18.93 3.05 19.10
CA TRP A 21 -18.40 3.83 20.21
C TRP A 21 -19.02 3.36 21.54
N GLY A 22 -18.17 3.12 22.54
CA GLY A 22 -18.60 2.58 23.84
C GLY A 22 -18.76 1.06 23.91
N ASN A 23 -18.92 0.37 22.76
CA ASN A 23 -18.88 -1.09 22.68
C ASN A 23 -18.07 -1.61 21.48
N PRO A 24 -16.73 -1.45 21.51
CA PRO A 24 -15.86 -1.97 20.45
C PRO A 24 -15.74 -3.51 20.44
N TYR A 25 -16.23 -4.19 21.48
CA TYR A 25 -16.13 -5.65 21.64
C TYR A 25 -17.16 -6.42 20.82
N GLU A 26 -18.30 -5.80 20.47
CA GLU A 26 -19.28 -6.36 19.53
C GLU A 26 -18.67 -6.65 18.15
N GLY A 27 -17.65 -5.88 17.75
CA GLY A 27 -16.93 -6.04 16.48
C GLY A 27 -15.68 -6.93 16.54
N GLY A 28 -15.41 -7.58 17.67
CA GLY A 28 -14.19 -8.39 17.84
C GLY A 28 -12.99 -7.65 18.44
N GLY A 29 -13.18 -6.46 19.03
CA GLY A 29 -12.16 -5.84 19.88
C GLY A 29 -11.81 -6.74 21.08
N ARG A 30 -10.57 -6.66 21.58
CA ARG A 30 -10.13 -7.39 22.78
C ARG A 30 -10.18 -6.48 24.01
N PRO A 31 -10.64 -6.96 25.19
CA PRO A 31 -10.66 -6.17 26.40
C PRO A 31 -9.24 -5.73 26.78
N GLY A 32 -9.02 -4.42 26.83
CA GLY A 32 -7.78 -3.80 27.27
C GLY A 32 -7.96 -3.20 28.68
N LYS A 33 -7.08 -3.58 29.62
CA LYS A 33 -7.02 -3.00 30.97
C LYS A 33 -5.59 -2.54 31.25
N GLY A 34 -5.43 -1.38 31.89
CA GLY A 34 -4.12 -0.89 32.36
C GLY A 34 -3.30 -0.09 31.34
N VAL A 35 -3.86 0.27 30.18
CA VAL A 35 -3.21 1.18 29.23
C VAL A 35 -3.63 2.62 29.53
N ILE A 36 -2.66 3.48 29.81
CA ILE A 36 -2.88 4.91 30.06
C ILE A 36 -2.26 5.70 28.91
N THR A 37 -3.05 6.56 28.27
CA THR A 37 -2.62 7.37 27.11
C THR A 37 -2.57 8.84 27.49
N TYR A 38 -1.44 9.48 27.21
CA TYR A 38 -1.25 10.92 27.43
C TYR A 38 -1.13 11.65 26.10
N THR A 39 -1.77 12.81 26.00
CA THR A 39 -1.71 13.66 24.81
C THR A 39 -1.62 15.13 25.20
N LEU A 40 -1.02 15.97 24.33
CA LEU A 40 -0.99 17.42 24.49
C LEU A 40 -1.98 18.05 23.51
N SER A 41 -2.70 19.10 23.92
CA SER A 41 -3.56 19.87 23.02
C SER A 41 -2.79 20.33 21.75
N PRO A 42 -3.36 20.18 20.54
CA PRO A 42 -2.71 20.60 19.30
C PRO A 42 -2.28 22.06 19.27
N ASN A 43 -3.05 22.95 19.91
CA ASN A 43 -2.75 24.39 20.00
C ASN A 43 -1.47 24.69 20.79
N ARG A 44 -0.97 23.73 21.57
CA ARG A 44 0.29 23.84 22.31
C ARG A 44 1.45 23.08 21.65
N GLN A 45 1.23 22.46 20.50
CA GLN A 45 2.26 21.77 19.73
C GLN A 45 2.74 22.64 18.57
N ARG A 46 4.00 22.47 18.17
CA ARG A 46 4.53 23.03 16.92
C ARG A 46 4.19 22.07 15.77
N PRO A 47 3.39 22.46 14.77
CA PRO A 47 2.84 21.52 13.77
C PRO A 47 3.89 20.84 12.89
N MET A 48 5.05 21.46 12.66
CA MET A 48 6.17 20.91 11.88
C MET A 48 7.47 20.82 12.69
N ALA A 49 7.38 20.49 13.98
CA ALA A 49 8.57 20.26 14.79
C ALA A 49 9.43 19.13 14.19
N ASN A 50 10.74 19.37 14.04
CA ASN A 50 11.73 18.39 13.58
C ASN A 50 11.45 17.75 12.21
N PHE A 51 10.69 18.42 11.34
CA PHE A 51 10.36 17.89 10.02
C PHE A 51 11.62 17.59 9.18
N LEU A 52 12.55 18.55 9.10
CA LEU A 52 13.81 18.36 8.37
C LEU A 52 14.81 17.51 9.16
N ALA A 53 14.99 17.80 10.45
CA ALA A 53 16.00 17.12 11.27
C ALA A 53 15.70 15.63 11.54
N LYS A 54 14.43 15.23 11.62
CA LYS A 54 14.02 13.84 11.91
C LYS A 54 13.09 13.25 10.86
N GLY A 55 12.16 14.04 10.34
CA GLY A 55 11.17 13.56 9.35
C GLY A 55 11.83 13.07 8.07
N PHE A 56 12.72 13.86 7.47
CA PHE A 56 13.43 13.51 6.24
C PHE A 56 14.20 12.18 6.34
N TRP A 57 15.03 12.01 7.38
CA TRP A 57 15.79 10.77 7.59
C TRP A 57 14.90 9.56 7.83
N ASN A 58 13.77 9.76 8.49
CA ASN A 58 12.79 8.70 8.71
C ASN A 58 12.08 8.30 7.40
N VAL A 59 11.83 9.24 6.48
CA VAL A 59 11.35 8.92 5.13
C VAL A 59 12.37 8.09 4.38
N ILE A 60 13.64 8.51 4.32
CA ILE A 60 14.71 7.75 3.64
C ILE A 60 14.80 6.32 4.19
N ARG A 61 14.84 6.18 5.52
CA ARG A 61 14.93 4.87 6.18
C ARG A 61 13.76 3.95 5.80
N ARG A 62 12.53 4.50 5.73
CA ARG A 62 11.34 3.72 5.33
C ARG A 62 11.37 3.36 3.85
N SER A 63 11.70 4.32 2.99
CA SER A 63 11.76 4.10 1.54
C SER A 63 12.79 3.04 1.17
N ARG A 64 13.97 3.07 1.79
CA ARG A 64 15.04 2.08 1.55
C ARG A 64 14.58 0.64 1.72
N ASN A 65 13.74 0.37 2.73
CA ASN A 65 13.23 -0.97 3.00
C ASN A 65 12.22 -1.46 1.95
N GLN A 66 11.68 -0.55 1.12
CA GLN A 66 10.70 -0.87 0.09
C GLN A 66 11.30 -0.89 -1.32
N VAL A 67 12.47 -0.27 -1.53
CA VAL A 67 13.16 -0.15 -2.83
C VAL A 67 13.22 -1.49 -3.58
N LEU A 68 13.56 -2.57 -2.90
CA LEU A 68 13.71 -3.89 -3.52
C LEU A 68 12.39 -4.53 -3.99
N TYR A 69 11.24 -4.06 -3.51
CA TYR A 69 9.95 -4.58 -3.96
C TYR A 69 9.46 -3.92 -5.25
N PHE A 70 9.74 -2.63 -5.43
CA PHE A 70 9.21 -1.88 -6.58
C PHE A 70 10.26 -1.56 -7.65
N VAL A 71 11.54 -1.40 -7.29
CA VAL A 71 12.58 -1.06 -8.28
C VAL A 71 12.82 -2.20 -9.27
N PRO A 72 13.00 -3.47 -8.86
CA PRO A 72 13.22 -4.55 -9.82
C PRO A 72 12.12 -4.70 -10.89
N PRO A 73 10.82 -4.75 -10.54
CA PRO A 73 9.78 -4.83 -11.57
C PRO A 73 9.72 -3.59 -12.46
N LEU A 74 9.99 -2.39 -11.93
CA LEU A 74 10.02 -1.17 -12.75
C LEU A 74 11.18 -1.17 -13.75
N VAL A 75 12.37 -1.60 -13.33
CA VAL A 75 13.54 -1.69 -14.21
C VAL A 75 13.27 -2.69 -15.34
N ILE A 76 12.74 -3.88 -15.00
CA ILE A 76 12.39 -4.90 -15.99
C ILE A 76 11.34 -4.38 -16.98
N ALA A 77 10.27 -3.77 -16.47
CA ALA A 77 9.21 -3.23 -17.33
C ALA A 77 9.74 -2.16 -18.28
N TYR A 78 10.59 -1.25 -17.78
CA TYR A 78 11.18 -0.19 -18.59
C TYR A 78 12.14 -0.75 -19.65
N SER A 79 13.01 -1.69 -19.28
CA SER A 79 13.95 -2.30 -20.25
C SER A 79 13.22 -3.08 -21.34
N THR A 80 12.19 -3.86 -20.98
CA THR A 80 11.40 -4.62 -21.96
C THR A 80 10.63 -3.68 -22.90
N MET A 81 10.12 -2.57 -22.38
CA MET A 81 9.45 -1.55 -23.19
C MET A 81 10.42 -0.90 -24.19
N GLN A 82 11.61 -0.50 -23.74
CA GLN A 82 12.63 0.06 -24.63
C GLN A 82 13.03 -0.92 -25.73
N TRP A 83 13.29 -2.18 -25.36
CA TRP A 83 13.56 -3.24 -26.33
C TRP A 83 12.43 -3.44 -27.34
N ALA A 84 11.17 -3.42 -26.87
CA ALA A 84 10.01 -3.59 -27.74
C ALA A 84 9.85 -2.43 -28.74
N ILE A 85 10.14 -1.19 -28.31
CA ILE A 85 10.09 0.00 -29.17
C ILE A 85 11.17 -0.11 -30.26
N GLU A 86 12.43 -0.33 -29.87
CA GLU A 86 13.54 -0.45 -30.82
C GLU A 86 13.32 -1.60 -31.81
N ARG A 87 12.84 -2.75 -31.33
CA ARG A 87 12.53 -3.90 -32.19
C ARG A 87 11.39 -3.58 -33.17
N ASN A 88 10.36 -2.88 -32.73
CA ASN A 88 9.24 -2.49 -33.59
C ASN A 88 9.69 -1.50 -34.69
N GLU A 89 10.48 -0.50 -34.33
CA GLU A 89 11.04 0.47 -35.28
C GLU A 89 11.95 -0.22 -36.30
N TYR A 90 12.80 -1.14 -35.84
CA TYR A 90 13.69 -1.91 -36.72
C TYR A 90 12.90 -2.80 -37.70
N LEU A 91 11.87 -3.52 -37.26
CA LEU A 91 11.05 -4.36 -38.15
C LEU A 91 10.30 -3.54 -39.21
N ASN A 92 9.87 -2.32 -38.87
CA ASN A 92 9.23 -1.41 -39.82
C ASN A 92 10.23 -0.63 -40.70
N SER A 93 11.52 -0.74 -40.43
CA SER A 93 12.58 -0.13 -41.25
C SER A 93 12.76 -0.85 -42.59
N LYS A 94 13.55 -0.26 -43.51
CA LYS A 94 13.86 -0.89 -44.80
C LYS A 94 14.74 -2.13 -44.64
N ALA A 95 15.70 -2.09 -43.70
CA ALA A 95 16.59 -3.22 -43.44
C ALA A 95 15.82 -4.39 -42.82
N GLY A 96 14.95 -4.13 -41.83
CA GLY A 96 14.13 -5.18 -41.20
C GLY A 96 13.15 -5.83 -42.17
N ARG A 97 12.57 -5.07 -43.11
CA ARG A 97 11.72 -5.64 -44.18
C ARG A 97 12.49 -6.48 -45.20
N ALA A 98 13.75 -6.15 -45.47
CA ALA A 98 14.59 -6.96 -46.37
C ALA A 98 15.03 -8.28 -45.71
N GLU A 99 15.19 -8.28 -44.39
CA GLU A 99 15.70 -9.44 -43.64
C GLU A 99 14.59 -10.41 -43.21
N PHE A 100 13.38 -9.91 -42.90
CA PHE A 100 12.24 -10.72 -42.46
C PHE A 100 11.05 -10.75 -43.44
N GLY A 101 11.15 -10.07 -44.59
CA GLY A 101 10.07 -10.00 -45.58
C GLY A 101 10.00 -11.19 -46.55
N GLU A 102 11.01 -12.05 -46.58
CA GLU A 102 11.04 -13.27 -47.43
C GLU A 102 10.77 -14.57 -46.65
N GLU A 103 10.62 -14.52 -45.32
CA GLU A 103 10.42 -15.70 -44.45
C GLU A 103 8.94 -16.04 -44.15
N GLU A 104 7.99 -15.58 -44.97
CA GLU A 104 6.59 -16.06 -44.92
C GLU A 104 6.36 -17.33 -45.75
#